data_AF-A0A0F8HE31-F1
#
_entry.id   AF-A0A0F8HE31-F1
#
_cell.length_a   1.000
_cell.length_b   1.000
_cell.length_c   1.000
_cell.angle_alpha   90.00
_cell.angle_beta   90.00
_cell.angle_gamma   90.00
#
_symmetry.space_group_name_H-M   'P 1'
#
loop_
_entity.id
_entity.type
_entity.pdbx_description
1 polymer ?
#
loop_
_entity_poly.entity_id
_entity_poly.type
_entity_poly.pdbx_seq_one_letter_code
_entity_poly.pdbx_strand_id
1 'polypeptide(L)'
;SPYEVVEGPSKFSEKKHFESLDPGVYTFEWILKANEGWEGWSMPVNFWYQLHEKGEDEPAVKGEFTVAYCTISNEHYKGEIPIFEERPVSETESSPTSASTPAFTLAGTISILVLAFAIFRR
;
A
#
# COMPACT_ATOMS: atom_id res chain seq x y z
N SER A 1 0.10 9.01 -19.62
CA SER A 1 0.14 8.41 -18.27
C SER A 1 0.03 9.51 -17.22
N PRO A 2 -0.36 9.20 -15.98
CA PRO A 2 -0.38 10.18 -14.88
C PRO A 2 1.02 10.63 -14.44
N TYR A 3 2.05 9.89 -14.86
CA TYR A 3 3.45 10.15 -14.52
C TYR A 3 4.39 9.94 -15.70
N GLU A 4 5.57 10.53 -15.56
CA GLU A 4 6.77 10.28 -16.34
C GLU A 4 7.76 9.47 -15.50
N VAL A 5 8.39 8.49 -16.15
CA VAL A 5 9.52 7.77 -15.54
C VAL A 5 10.77 8.59 -15.77
N VAL A 6 11.34 9.13 -14.70
CA VAL A 6 12.61 9.86 -14.74
C VAL A 6 13.77 8.88 -14.78
N GLU A 7 13.72 7.87 -13.90
CA GLU A 7 14.71 6.80 -13.80
C GLU A 7 14.05 5.47 -13.40
N GLY A 8 14.64 4.36 -13.82
CA GLY A 8 14.21 3.02 -13.43
C GLY A 8 14.56 1.96 -14.47
N PRO A 9 14.33 0.68 -14.16
CA PRO A 9 14.68 -0.44 -15.03
C PRO A 9 13.87 -0.50 -16.33
N SER A 10 12.67 0.10 -16.36
CA SER A 10 11.85 0.32 -17.55
C SER A 10 10.87 1.47 -17.38
N LYS A 11 10.29 1.93 -18.49
CA LYS A 11 9.05 2.70 -18.44
C LYS A 11 7.90 1.80 -18.00
N PHE A 12 6.92 2.31 -17.27
CA PHE A 12 5.73 1.51 -16.86
C PHE A 12 4.87 1.03 -18.04
N SER A 13 4.90 1.73 -19.16
CA SER A 13 4.25 1.29 -20.40
C SER A 13 5.00 0.17 -21.13
N GLU A 14 6.22 -0.14 -20.70
CA GLU A 14 7.11 -1.10 -21.36
C GLU A 14 7.43 -2.26 -20.40
N LYS A 15 7.34 -3.49 -20.90
CA LYS A 15 7.72 -4.66 -20.12
C LYS A 15 9.24 -4.73 -20.04
N LYS A 16 9.79 -4.77 -18.81
CA LYS A 16 11.18 -5.19 -18.62
C LYS A 16 11.24 -6.72 -18.63
N HIS A 17 12.10 -7.27 -19.47
CA HIS A 17 12.41 -8.69 -19.46
C HIS A 17 13.87 -8.88 -19.01
N PHE A 18 14.09 -9.88 -18.17
CA PHE A 18 15.41 -10.36 -17.77
C PHE A 18 15.50 -11.80 -18.24
N GLU A 19 16.50 -12.12 -19.08
CA GLU A 19 16.67 -13.48 -19.63
C GLU A 19 16.96 -14.50 -18.51
N SER A 20 17.68 -14.09 -17.48
CA SER A 20 17.99 -14.91 -16.32
C SER A 20 18.29 -14.03 -15.12
N LEU A 21 17.88 -14.50 -13.94
CA LEU A 21 18.26 -13.97 -12.64
C LEU A 21 18.82 -15.15 -11.83
N ASP A 22 19.98 -14.95 -11.21
CA ASP A 22 20.52 -15.91 -10.25
C ASP A 22 19.60 -16.03 -9.02
N PRO A 23 19.71 -17.10 -8.21
CA PRO A 23 18.95 -17.19 -6.97
C PRO A 23 19.31 -16.04 -6.01
N GLY A 24 18.31 -15.28 -5.57
CA GLY A 24 18.56 -14.16 -4.66
C GLY A 24 17.36 -13.25 -4.43
N VAL A 25 17.62 -12.15 -3.71
CA VAL A 25 16.67 -11.06 -3.48
C VAL A 25 17.02 -9.92 -4.42
N TYR A 26 16.03 -9.46 -5.18
CA TYR A 26 16.18 -8.37 -6.14
C TYR A 26 15.32 -7.19 -5.72
N THR A 27 15.92 -5.99 -5.76
CA THR A 27 15.23 -4.74 -5.53
C THR A 27 15.22 -3.94 -6.83
N PHE A 28 14.05 -3.47 -7.22
CA PHE A 28 13.86 -2.63 -8.39
C PHE A 28 13.32 -1.27 -7.94
N GLU A 29 13.95 -0.21 -8.40
CA GLU A 29 13.62 1.17 -8.00
C GLU A 29 13.25 1.98 -9.23
N TRP A 30 12.23 2.84 -9.06
CA TRP A 30 11.81 3.81 -10.06
C TRP A 30 11.72 5.19 -9.42
N ILE A 31 12.16 6.20 -10.16
CA ILE A 31 11.94 7.61 -9.85
C ILE A 31 10.87 8.11 -10.80
N LEU A 32 9.73 8.50 -10.24
CA LEU A 32 8.56 8.98 -10.98
C LEU A 32 8.34 10.46 -10.73
N LYS A 33 7.90 11.15 -11.78
CA LYS A 33 7.42 12.53 -11.70
C LYS A 33 5.95 12.56 -12.11
N ALA A 34 5.11 13.20 -11.30
CA ALA A 34 3.72 13.46 -11.70
C ALA A 34 3.69 14.43 -12.89
N ASN A 35 2.75 14.23 -13.80
CA ASN A 35 2.50 15.19 -14.89
C ASN A 35 1.63 16.34 -14.37
N GLU A 36 1.67 17.50 -15.04
CA GLU A 36 0.97 18.73 -14.61
C GLU A 36 -0.52 18.50 -14.28
N GLY A 37 -1.21 17.60 -15.01
CA GLY A 37 -2.61 17.26 -14.75
C GLY A 37 -2.89 16.38 -13.53
N TRP A 38 -1.85 15.91 -12.85
CA TRP A 38 -1.91 15.01 -11.68
C TRP A 38 -1.17 15.58 -10.46
N GLU A 39 -0.62 16.79 -10.57
CA GLU A 39 -0.06 17.50 -9.42
C GLU A 39 -1.13 17.69 -8.34
N GLY A 40 -0.82 17.27 -7.10
CA GLY A 40 -1.73 17.36 -5.95
C GLY A 40 -2.71 16.19 -5.78
N TRP A 41 -2.83 15.28 -6.74
CA TRP A 41 -3.67 14.08 -6.67
C TRP A 41 -2.91 12.86 -6.14
N SER A 42 -3.63 11.81 -5.71
CA SER A 42 -2.99 10.53 -5.43
C SER A 42 -2.57 9.88 -6.74
N MET A 43 -1.30 9.47 -6.81
CA MET A 43 -0.71 8.85 -8.00
C MET A 43 -0.53 7.35 -7.74
N PRO A 44 -1.57 6.52 -7.94
CA PRO A 44 -1.44 5.08 -7.75
C PRO A 44 -0.55 4.47 -8.84
N VAL A 45 0.31 3.54 -8.44
CA VAL A 45 1.23 2.83 -9.33
C VAL A 45 0.89 1.35 -9.32
N ASN A 46 0.53 0.83 -10.50
CA ASN A 46 0.23 -0.59 -10.68
C ASN A 46 1.50 -1.32 -11.14
N PHE A 47 1.85 -2.35 -10.40
CA PHE A 47 2.95 -3.26 -10.73
C PHE A 47 2.38 -4.61 -11.11
N TRP A 48 2.89 -5.13 -12.21
CA TRP A 48 2.63 -6.48 -12.66
C TRP A 48 3.96 -7.17 -12.91
N TYR A 49 4.09 -8.41 -12.44
CA TYR A 49 5.31 -9.20 -12.62
C TYR A 49 4.99 -10.64 -12.98
N GLN A 50 5.92 -11.24 -13.70
CA GLN A 50 5.94 -12.66 -14.03
C GLN A 50 7.35 -13.21 -13.88
N LEU A 51 7.44 -14.44 -13.38
CA LEU A 51 8.68 -15.21 -13.29
C LEU A 51 8.46 -16.53 -14.03
N HIS A 52 9.38 -16.85 -14.92
CA HIS A 52 9.38 -18.06 -15.71
C HIS A 52 10.51 -18.97 -15.24
N GLU A 53 10.23 -20.28 -15.20
CA GLU A 53 11.30 -21.25 -15.11
C GLU A 53 12.07 -21.30 -16.44
N LYS A 54 13.32 -21.75 -16.39
CA LYS A 54 14.20 -21.74 -17.56
C LYS A 54 13.63 -22.64 -18.67
N GLY A 55 13.31 -22.04 -19.81
CA GLY A 55 12.81 -22.75 -20.99
C GLY A 55 11.29 -22.97 -20.99
N GLU A 56 10.57 -22.45 -20.00
CA GLU A 56 9.11 -22.55 -19.91
C GLU A 56 8.44 -21.25 -20.37
N ASP A 57 7.52 -21.38 -21.32
CA ASP A 57 6.73 -20.24 -21.82
C ASP A 57 5.62 -19.82 -20.84
N GLU A 58 5.16 -20.75 -20.00
CA GLU A 58 4.17 -20.45 -18.95
C GLU A 58 4.85 -19.88 -17.70
N PRO A 59 4.30 -18.82 -17.08
CA PRO A 59 4.89 -18.23 -15.88
C PRO A 59 4.65 -19.14 -14.67
N ALA A 60 5.72 -19.50 -13.97
CA ALA A 60 5.65 -20.21 -12.70
C ALA A 60 5.03 -19.34 -11.59
N VAL A 61 5.29 -18.04 -11.62
CA VAL A 61 4.68 -17.06 -10.72
C VAL A 61 4.20 -15.85 -11.52
N LYS A 62 3.02 -15.35 -11.18
CA LYS A 62 2.50 -14.07 -11.65
C LYS A 62 1.85 -13.33 -10.49
N GLY A 63 2.00 -12.02 -10.45
CA GLY A 63 1.38 -11.19 -9.44
C GLY A 63 1.14 -9.78 -9.92
N GLU A 64 0.19 -9.12 -9.27
CA GLU A 64 -0.15 -7.73 -9.49
C GLU A 64 -0.43 -7.07 -8.15
N PHE A 65 0.02 -5.83 -7.99
CA PHE A 65 -0.34 -5.01 -6.84
C PHE A 65 -0.35 -3.53 -7.21
N THR A 66 -1.12 -2.76 -6.46
CA THR A 66 -1.20 -1.31 -6.59
C THR A 66 -0.61 -0.66 -5.36
N VAL A 67 0.37 0.22 -5.55
CA VAL A 67 0.80 1.15 -4.51
C VAL A 67 -0.09 2.38 -4.62
N ALA A 68 -1.05 2.51 -3.70
CA ALA A 68 -1.89 3.69 -3.57
C ALA A 68 -1.33 4.62 -2.48
N TYR A 69 -1.58 5.93 -2.60
CA TYR A 69 -1.15 6.93 -1.62
C TYR A 69 0.36 6.95 -1.36
N CYS A 70 1.17 6.91 -2.43
CA CYS A 70 2.61 7.08 -2.32
C CYS A 70 2.92 8.38 -1.55
N THR A 71 3.63 8.25 -0.43
CA THR A 71 4.16 9.42 0.28
C THR A 71 5.32 9.95 -0.54
N ILE A 72 5.20 11.19 -1.02
CA ILE A 72 6.29 11.87 -1.70
C ILE A 72 7.32 12.24 -0.63
N SER A 73 8.52 11.65 -0.68
CA SER A 73 9.62 12.06 0.19
C SER A 73 10.16 13.40 -0.29
N ASN A 74 10.01 14.43 0.53
CA ASN A 74 10.49 15.78 0.22
C ASN A 74 11.99 15.98 0.52
N GLU A 75 12.70 14.93 0.98
CA GLU A 75 14.09 15.04 1.46
C GLU A 75 15.12 15.39 0.37
N HIS A 76 14.80 15.10 -0.89
CA HIS A 76 15.70 15.31 -2.03
C HIS A 76 15.32 16.52 -2.91
N TYR A 77 14.23 17.21 -2.61
CA TYR A 77 13.83 18.42 -3.33
C TYR A 77 14.52 19.65 -2.73
N LYS A 78 15.19 20.46 -3.57
CA LYS A 78 15.80 21.73 -3.16
C LYS A 78 14.80 22.86 -3.37
N GLY A 79 14.49 23.63 -2.32
CA GLY A 79 13.60 24.80 -2.38
C GLY A 79 12.74 24.94 -1.12
N GLU A 80 11.93 26.00 -1.04
CA GLU A 80 10.86 26.09 -0.04
C GLU A 80 9.84 24.99 -0.35
N ILE A 81 9.59 24.13 0.64
CA ILE A 81 8.53 23.13 0.55
C ILE A 81 7.22 23.91 0.62
N PRO A 82 6.36 23.88 -0.41
CA PRO A 82 5.03 24.42 -0.26
C PRO A 82 4.37 23.64 0.88
N ILE A 83 4.11 24.34 2.00
CA ILE A 83 3.25 23.84 3.05
C ILE A 83 1.90 23.69 2.36
N PHE A 84 1.57 22.45 1.97
CA PHE A 84 0.25 22.16 1.45
C PHE A 84 -0.68 22.53 2.61
N GLU A 85 -1.41 23.64 2.46
CA GLU A 85 -2.53 23.93 3.35
C GLU A 85 -3.33 22.64 3.46
N GLU A 86 -3.64 22.27 4.71
CA GLU A 86 -4.42 21.08 5.01
C GLU A 86 -5.53 20.96 3.97
N ARG A 87 -5.48 19.89 3.14
CA ARG A 87 -6.58 19.60 2.22
C ARG A 87 -7.86 19.79 3.02
N PRO A 88 -8.92 20.43 2.48
CA PRO A 88 -10.20 20.37 3.12
C PRO A 88 -10.49 18.89 3.30
N VAL A 89 -10.55 18.46 4.57
CA VAL A 89 -11.00 17.13 4.95
C VAL A 89 -12.30 16.95 4.17
N SER A 90 -12.31 16.01 3.23
CA SER A 90 -13.55 15.66 2.55
C SER A 90 -14.55 15.36 3.66
N GLU A 91 -15.65 16.10 3.72
CA GLU A 91 -16.74 15.92 4.69
C GLU A 91 -17.50 14.60 4.50
N THR A 92 -16.83 13.54 4.03
CA THR A 92 -17.41 12.19 3.90
C THR A 92 -16.63 11.11 4.66
N GLU A 93 -15.52 11.44 5.32
CA GLU A 93 -15.02 10.56 6.38
C GLU A 93 -15.36 11.20 7.71
N SER A 94 -16.46 10.71 8.30
CA SER A 94 -16.68 10.85 9.73
C SER A 94 -15.35 10.66 10.43
N SER A 95 -14.95 11.64 11.25
CA SER A 95 -13.87 11.43 12.23
C SER A 95 -13.99 10.01 12.78
N PRO A 96 -12.89 9.31 13.11
CA PRO A 96 -13.03 8.28 14.10
C PRO A 96 -13.52 9.01 15.35
N THR A 97 -14.85 9.12 15.52
CA THR A 97 -15.47 9.09 16.82
C THR A 97 -14.76 7.94 17.45
N SER A 98 -13.86 8.25 18.40
CA SER A 98 -13.08 7.29 19.16
C SER A 98 -13.94 6.06 19.26
N ALA A 99 -13.63 5.05 18.45
CA ALA A 99 -14.50 3.90 18.34
C ALA A 99 -14.53 3.41 19.77
N SER A 100 -15.67 3.59 20.43
CA SER A 100 -15.87 3.13 21.78
C SER A 100 -15.66 1.65 21.64
N THR A 101 -14.42 1.20 21.91
CA THR A 101 -14.08 -0.20 22.07
C THR A 101 -15.22 -0.76 22.88
N PRO A 102 -15.98 -1.75 22.37
CA PRO A 102 -17.06 -2.30 23.15
C PRO A 102 -16.41 -2.69 24.46
N ALA A 103 -16.88 -2.06 25.55
CA ALA A 103 -16.33 -2.25 26.87
C ALA A 103 -16.75 -3.65 27.34
N PHE A 104 -16.15 -4.68 26.73
CA PHE A 104 -16.04 -5.99 27.32
C PHE A 104 -15.01 -5.85 28.43
N THR A 105 -15.45 -5.22 29.52
CA THR A 105 -14.73 -5.22 30.78
C THR A 105 -14.49 -6.68 31.14
N LEU A 106 -13.23 -7.04 31.41
CA LEU A 106 -12.80 -8.36 31.88
C LEU A 106 -13.66 -8.88 33.04
N ALA A 107 -14.23 -7.96 33.85
CA ALA A 107 -15.19 -8.29 34.90
C ALA A 107 -16.48 -8.94 34.37
N GLY A 108 -17.00 -8.50 33.23
CA GLY A 108 -18.22 -9.05 32.61
C GLY A 108 -18.02 -10.46 32.08
N THR A 109 -16.87 -10.75 31.45
CA THR A 109 -16.52 -12.11 31.01
C THR A 109 -16.35 -13.07 32.18
N ILE A 110 -15.76 -12.62 33.30
CA ILE A 110 -15.65 -13.44 34.52
C ILE A 110 -17.03 -13.70 35.14
N SER A 111 -17.94 -12.72 35.18
CA SER A 111 -19.30 -12.92 35.71
C SER A 111 -20.12 -13.92 34.91
N ILE A 112 -20.03 -13.91 33.57
CA ILE A 112 -20.73 -14.88 32.72
C ILE A 112 -20.15 -16.29 32.95
N LEU A 113 -18.83 -16.43 33.08
CA LEU A 113 -18.19 -17.72 33.31
C LEU A 113 -18.61 -18.33 34.66
N VAL A 114 -18.65 -17.51 35.72
CA VAL A 114 -19.08 -17.95 37.07
C VAL A 114 -20.56 -18.36 37.07
N LEU A 115 -21.42 -17.60 36.39
CA LEU A 115 -22.84 -17.92 36.31
C LEU A 115 -23.10 -19.20 35.52
N ALA A 116 -22.41 -19.39 34.38
CA ALA A 116 -22.50 -20.63 33.61
C ALA A 116 -22.04 -21.83 34.46
N PHE A 117 -20.93 -21.70 35.19
CA PHE A 117 -20.42 -22.78 36.03
C PHE A 117 -21.35 -23.12 37.21
N ALA A 118 -22.05 -22.14 37.78
CA ALA A 118 -23.02 -22.34 38.84
C ALA A 118 -24.31 -23.04 38.33
N ILE A 119 -24.76 -22.72 37.11
CA ILE A 119 -25.92 -23.36 36.48
C ILE A 119 -25.59 -24.80 36.07
N PHE A 120 -24.41 -25.05 35.51
CA PHE A 120 -23.97 -26.39 35.10
C PHE A 120 -23.63 -27.33 36.27
N ARG A 121 -23.47 -26.80 37.49
CA ARG A 121 -23.21 -27.58 38.71
C ARG A 121 -24.46 -27.91 39.53
N ARG A 122 -25.65 -27.58 39.02
CA ARG A 122 -26.92 -27.84 39.68
C ARG A 122 -27.62 -29.06 39.12
#